data_AF-A0A2L0GJ40-F1
#
_entry.id   AF-A0A2L0GJ40-F1
#
_cell.length_a   1.000
_cell.length_b   1.000
_cell.length_c   1.000
_cell.angle_alpha   90.00
_cell.angle_beta   90.00
_cell.angle_gamma   90.00
#
_symmetry.space_group_name_H-M   'P 1'
#
loop_
_entity.id
_entity.type
_entity.pdbx_description
1 polymer ?
#
loop_
_entity_poly.entity_id
_entity_poly.type
_entity_poly.pdbx_seq_one_letter_code
_entity_poly.pdbx_strand_id
1 'polypeptide(L)'
;MIGDDDFLREGQARAVCIACGDLKHEPFHRCEACELDPKGPDLVKATYLSVYRFADDRAAAARYADELPAIGKAIAGGAPALYDADELARLEGWIDATVSAGSKSVIRIVLFAALVLAALVAAWAILGNG
;
A
#
# COMPACT_ATOMS: atom_id res chain seq x y z
N MET A 1 8.46 -3.50 7.76
CA MET A 1 7.18 -4.12 7.35
C MET A 1 6.30 -4.09 8.58
N ILE A 2 5.13 -3.44 8.53
CA ILE A 2 4.16 -3.53 9.63
C ILE A 2 3.70 -4.98 9.62
N GLY A 3 4.38 -5.80 10.43
CA GLY A 3 3.96 -7.14 10.78
C GLY A 3 2.88 -7.00 11.84
N ASP A 4 1.81 -7.75 11.63
CA ASP A 4 0.73 -8.09 12.54
C ASP A 4 0.08 -6.89 13.22
N ASP A 5 -0.96 -6.35 12.56
CA ASP A 5 -2.36 -6.17 12.98
C ASP A 5 -2.75 -6.00 14.47
N ASP A 6 -1.85 -6.16 15.43
CA ASP A 6 -2.06 -6.16 16.88
C ASP A 6 -2.63 -4.83 17.45
N PHE A 7 -2.67 -3.78 16.64
CA PHE A 7 -3.18 -2.47 17.06
C PHE A 7 -4.63 -2.19 16.60
N LEU A 8 -5.17 -2.99 15.68
CA LEU A 8 -6.56 -2.85 15.24
C LEU A 8 -7.40 -3.98 15.83
N ARG A 9 -8.67 -3.67 16.14
CA ARG A 9 -9.62 -4.70 16.56
C ARG A 9 -10.01 -5.56 15.37
N GLU A 10 -10.38 -6.82 15.64
CA GLU A 10 -10.93 -7.70 14.61
C GLU A 10 -12.15 -7.05 13.94
N GLY A 11 -12.14 -6.99 12.61
CA GLY A 11 -13.21 -6.35 11.82
C GLY A 11 -13.18 -4.82 11.75
N GLN A 12 -12.17 -4.15 12.32
CA GLN A 12 -12.04 -2.70 12.20
C GLN A 12 -11.63 -2.29 10.78
N ALA A 13 -12.26 -1.23 10.27
CA ALA A 13 -11.96 -0.71 8.94
C ALA A 13 -10.54 -0.14 8.87
N ARG A 14 -9.86 -0.37 7.75
CA ARG A 14 -8.49 0.08 7.51
C ARG A 14 -8.39 1.18 6.48
N ALA A 15 -9.33 1.20 5.53
CA ALA A 15 -9.38 2.21 4.48
C ALA A 15 -10.83 2.46 4.04
N VAL A 16 -11.04 3.59 3.38
CA VAL A 16 -12.31 3.99 2.76
C VAL A 16 -12.06 4.22 1.27
N CYS A 17 -12.98 3.77 0.42
CA CYS A 17 -12.94 4.05 -1.00
C CYS A 17 -13.18 5.54 -1.26
N ILE A 18 -12.22 6.18 -1.96
CA ILE A 18 -12.29 7.61 -2.30
C ILE A 18 -13.47 7.96 -3.24
N ALA A 19 -14.04 6.98 -3.95
CA ALA A 19 -15.10 7.21 -4.92
C ALA A 19 -16.51 6.94 -4.36
N CYS A 20 -16.71 5.83 -3.66
CA CYS A 20 -18.04 5.42 -3.19
C CYS A 20 -18.20 5.43 -1.67
N GLY A 21 -17.12 5.64 -0.90
CA GLY A 21 -17.17 5.63 0.56
C GLY A 21 -17.22 4.23 1.20
N ASP A 22 -17.19 3.16 0.40
CA ASP A 22 -17.22 1.80 0.93
C ASP A 22 -15.94 1.46 1.71
N LEU A 23 -16.07 0.61 2.74
CA LEU A 23 -14.94 0.21 3.57
C LEU A 23 -14.05 -0.78 2.81
N LYS A 24 -12.74 -0.67 3.00
CA LYS A 24 -11.75 -1.50 2.34
C LYS A 24 -10.78 -2.09 3.34
N HIS A 25 -10.24 -3.25 2.98
CA HIS A 25 -9.16 -3.89 3.73
C HIS A 25 -7.86 -3.10 3.66
N GLU A 26 -7.47 -2.58 2.49
CA GLU A 26 -6.25 -1.79 2.34
C GLU A 26 -6.44 -0.68 1.31
N PRO A 27 -5.68 0.43 1.40
CA PRO A 27 -5.84 1.57 0.51
C PRO A 27 -5.56 1.21 -0.96
N PHE A 28 -4.60 0.33 -1.22
CA PHE A 28 -4.18 -0.09 -2.57
C PHE A 28 -5.01 -1.21 -3.18
N HIS A 29 -5.88 -1.87 -2.42
CA HIS A 29 -6.75 -2.91 -2.99
C HIS A 29 -7.83 -2.31 -3.90
N ARG A 30 -8.29 -3.07 -4.89
CA ARG A 30 -9.47 -2.70 -5.67
C ARG A 30 -10.70 -2.63 -4.75
N CYS A 31 -11.56 -1.64 -4.92
CA CYS A 31 -12.83 -1.55 -4.18
C CYS A 31 -13.80 -2.64 -4.69
N GLU A 32 -14.40 -3.40 -3.78
CA GLU A 32 -15.36 -4.46 -4.16
C GLU A 32 -16.71 -3.88 -4.58
N ALA A 33 -17.12 -2.74 -4.03
CA ALA A 33 -18.41 -2.12 -4.36
C ALA A 33 -18.43 -1.35 -5.70
N CYS A 34 -17.39 -0.55 -5.99
CA CYS A 34 -17.36 0.30 -7.19
C CYS A 34 -16.21 -0.01 -8.15
N GLU A 35 -15.44 -1.06 -7.88
CA GLU A 35 -14.37 -1.57 -8.74
C GLU A 35 -13.17 -0.62 -8.97
N LEU A 36 -13.12 0.53 -8.28
CA LEU A 36 -12.00 1.45 -8.35
C LEU A 36 -10.71 0.77 -7.90
N ASP A 37 -9.69 0.80 -8.77
CA ASP A 37 -8.34 0.32 -8.53
C ASP A 37 -7.39 1.52 -8.42
N PRO A 38 -7.06 1.98 -7.19
CA PRO A 38 -6.38 3.26 -6.99
C PRO A 38 -4.90 3.19 -7.40
N LYS A 39 -4.51 4.10 -8.30
CA LYS A 39 -3.14 4.23 -8.83
C LYS A 39 -2.70 5.68 -8.86
N GLY A 40 -1.39 5.92 -8.81
CA GLY A 40 -0.82 7.27 -8.88
C GLY A 40 -1.46 8.21 -7.85
N PRO A 41 -2.02 9.37 -8.26
CA PRO A 41 -2.66 10.32 -7.32
C PRO A 41 -3.82 9.72 -6.52
N ASP A 42 -4.55 8.76 -7.06
CA ASP A 42 -5.67 8.12 -6.35
C ASP A 42 -5.17 7.21 -5.23
N LEU A 43 -3.97 6.64 -5.36
CA LEU A 43 -3.34 5.87 -4.29
C LEU A 43 -2.96 6.79 -3.12
N VAL A 44 -2.49 8.01 -3.39
CA VAL A 44 -2.19 9.00 -2.34
C VAL A 44 -3.46 9.35 -1.56
N LYS A 45 -4.56 9.65 -2.28
CA LYS A 45 -5.86 9.93 -1.66
C LYS A 45 -6.43 8.73 -0.91
N ALA A 46 -6.31 7.52 -1.46
CA ALA A 46 -6.76 6.30 -0.79
C ALA A 46 -5.95 6.05 0.48
N THR A 47 -4.65 6.34 0.46
CA THR A 47 -3.77 6.25 1.65
C THR A 47 -4.16 7.30 2.69
N TYR A 48 -4.52 8.51 2.27
CA TYR A 48 -5.04 9.55 3.17
C TYR A 48 -6.31 9.08 3.90
N LEU A 49 -7.23 8.42 3.21
CA LEU A 49 -8.43 7.80 3.78
C LEU A 49 -8.16 6.38 4.32
N SER A 50 -7.02 6.17 4.96
CA SER A 50 -6.66 4.91 5.57
C SER A 50 -5.82 5.07 6.83
N VAL A 51 -5.75 4.02 7.64
CA VAL A 51 -4.89 3.96 8.84
C VAL A 51 -3.40 4.09 8.51
N TYR A 52 -3.00 3.75 7.28
CA TYR A 52 -1.61 3.85 6.81
C TYR A 52 -1.10 5.29 6.74
N ARG A 53 -2.00 6.28 6.73
CA ARG A 53 -1.63 7.70 6.91
C ARG A 53 -0.79 7.93 8.18
N PHE A 54 -1.04 7.13 9.21
CA PHE A 54 -0.39 7.18 10.53
C PHE A 54 0.52 5.97 10.77
N ALA A 55 1.22 5.48 9.73
CA ALA A 55 2.09 4.30 9.83
C ALA A 55 3.09 4.33 10.99
N ASP A 56 3.55 5.52 11.40
CA ASP A 56 4.51 5.72 12.48
C ASP A 56 3.86 5.98 13.87
N ASP A 57 2.54 6.16 13.95
CA ASP A 57 1.80 6.41 15.19
C ASP A 57 0.58 5.47 15.31
N ARG A 58 0.78 4.35 16.00
CA ARG A 58 -0.26 3.33 16.23
C ARG A 58 -1.49 3.88 16.96
N ALA A 59 -1.30 4.82 17.90
CA ALA A 59 -2.41 5.36 18.67
C ALA A 59 -3.27 6.29 17.81
N ALA A 60 -2.64 7.10 16.95
CA ALA A 60 -3.36 7.89 15.95
C ALA A 60 -4.05 6.99 14.92
N ALA A 61 -3.38 5.94 14.43
CA ALA A 61 -3.96 4.98 13.49
C ALA A 61 -5.23 4.31 14.06
N ALA A 62 -5.19 3.85 15.32
CA ALA A 62 -6.34 3.23 15.97
C ALA A 62 -7.52 4.21 16.16
N ARG A 63 -7.25 5.46 16.57
CA ARG A 63 -8.29 6.50 16.66
C ARG A 63 -8.92 6.78 15.28
N TYR A 64 -8.08 6.90 14.27
CA TYR A 64 -8.55 7.20 12.91
C TYR A 64 -9.36 6.05 12.32
N ALA A 65 -9.00 4.80 12.64
CA ALA A 65 -9.76 3.62 12.24
C ALA A 65 -11.22 3.65 12.75
N ASP A 66 -11.46 4.22 13.93
CA ASP A 66 -12.82 4.43 14.47
C ASP A 66 -13.60 5.52 13.71
N GLU A 67 -12.91 6.47 13.06
CA GLU A 67 -13.51 7.56 12.29
C GLU A 67 -13.86 7.15 10.85
N LEU A 68 -13.13 6.18 10.27
CA LEU A 68 -13.29 5.74 8.88
C LEU A 68 -14.74 5.38 8.49
N PRO A 69 -15.54 4.63 9.30
CA PRO A 69 -16.92 4.33 8.95
C PRO A 69 -17.81 5.57 8.80
N ALA A 70 -17.58 6.62 9.60
CA ALA A 70 -18.32 7.87 9.50
C ALA A 70 -17.93 8.64 8.24
N ILE A 71 -16.63 8.68 7.92
CA ILE A 71 -16.11 9.28 6.70
C ILE A 71 -16.68 8.56 5.47
N GLY A 72 -16.67 7.23 5.47
CA GLY A 72 -17.24 6.42 4.39
C GLY A 72 -18.72 6.71 4.16
N LYS A 73 -19.53 6.78 5.23
CA LYS A 73 -20.94 7.17 5.14
C LYS A 73 -21.14 8.57 4.56
N ALA A 74 -20.29 9.53 4.93
CA ALA A 74 -20.38 10.88 4.39
C ALA A 74 -20.13 10.90 2.88
N ILE A 75 -19.09 10.20 2.41
CA ILE A 75 -18.77 10.09 0.98
C ILE A 75 -19.88 9.37 0.22
N ALA A 76 -20.41 8.27 0.77
CA ALA A 76 -21.54 7.55 0.19
C ALA A 76 -22.81 8.43 0.10
N GLY A 77 -22.98 9.38 1.03
CA GLY A 77 -24.02 10.41 1.00
C GLY A 77 -23.75 11.57 0.04
N GLY A 78 -22.67 11.54 -0.73
CA GLY A 78 -22.29 12.57 -1.70
C GLY A 78 -21.48 13.73 -1.10
N ALA A 79 -21.07 13.66 0.16
CA ALA A 79 -20.19 14.67 0.74
C ALA A 79 -18.78 14.54 0.13
N PRO A 80 -18.19 15.63 -0.40
CA PRO A 80 -16.84 15.57 -0.91
C PRO A 80 -15.85 15.36 0.23
N ALA A 81 -14.92 14.41 0.06
CA ALA A 81 -13.80 14.27 0.97
C ALA A 81 -12.89 15.51 0.89
N LEU A 82 -12.61 16.12 2.03
CA LEU A 82 -11.67 17.24 2.13
C LEU A 82 -10.27 16.69 2.37
N TYR A 83 -9.36 17.06 1.48
CA TYR A 83 -7.95 16.66 1.55
C TYR A 83 -7.10 17.86 1.93
N ASP A 84 -6.22 17.65 2.91
CA ASP A 84 -5.19 18.60 3.25
C ASP A 84 -4.02 18.50 2.25
N ALA A 85 -3.63 19.62 1.64
CA ALA A 85 -2.65 19.62 0.56
C ALA A 85 -1.24 19.27 1.04
N ASP A 86 -0.86 19.76 2.22
CA ASP A 86 0.46 19.49 2.81
C ASP A 86 0.60 18.01 3.17
N GLU A 87 -0.48 17.42 3.70
CA GLU A 87 -0.51 16.00 4.00
C GLU A 87 -0.48 15.14 2.73
N LEU A 88 -1.20 15.52 1.67
CA LEU A 88 -1.11 14.80 0.39
C LEU A 88 0.33 14.81 -0.16
N ALA A 89 1.02 15.95 -0.09
CA ALA A 89 2.40 16.07 -0.51
C ALA A 89 3.34 15.19 0.34
N ARG A 90 3.12 15.14 1.66
CA ARG A 90 3.88 14.24 2.56
C ARG A 90 3.66 12.77 2.18
N LEU A 91 2.40 12.38 1.95
CA LEU A 91 2.05 11.00 1.60
C LEU A 91 2.58 10.59 0.23
N GLU A 92 2.55 11.49 -0.75
CA GLU A 92 3.15 11.28 -2.07
C GLU A 92 4.64 10.95 -1.94
N GLY A 93 5.40 11.77 -1.19
CA GLY A 93 6.81 11.51 -0.93
C GLY A 93 7.07 10.17 -0.21
N TRP A 94 6.20 9.78 0.72
CA TRP A 94 6.30 8.50 1.43
C TRP A 94 6.02 7.30 0.51
N ILE A 95 5.00 7.39 -0.35
CA ILE A 95 4.66 6.35 -1.33
C ILE A 95 5.80 6.21 -2.35
N ASP A 96 6.30 7.31 -2.89
CA ASP A 96 7.40 7.30 -3.87
C ASP A 96 8.68 6.68 -3.29
N ALA A 97 9.01 6.99 -2.04
CA ALA A 97 10.14 6.38 -1.35
C ALA A 97 9.95 4.87 -1.18
N THR A 98 8.74 4.43 -0.82
CA THR A 98 8.40 3.03 -0.59
C THR A 98 8.44 2.22 -1.89
N VAL A 99 7.85 2.73 -2.98
CA VAL A 99 7.87 2.10 -4.31
C VAL A 99 9.30 2.01 -4.85
N SER A 100 10.08 3.08 -4.68
CA SER A 100 11.49 3.14 -5.12
C SER A 100 12.41 2.19 -4.34
N ALA A 101 12.12 1.94 -3.07
CA ALA A 101 12.87 0.98 -2.25
C ALA A 101 12.55 -0.48 -2.65
N GLY A 102 11.28 -0.77 -2.99
CA GLY A 102 10.85 -2.08 -3.45
C GLY A 102 11.50 -2.49 -4.79
N SER A 103 11.54 -1.57 -5.76
CA SER A 103 12.11 -1.85 -7.10
C SER A 103 13.60 -2.21 -7.07
N LYS A 104 14.39 -1.55 -6.22
CA LYS A 104 15.83 -1.84 -6.04
C LYS A 104 16.08 -3.24 -5.48
N SER A 105 15.19 -3.74 -4.64
CA SER A 105 15.32 -5.08 -4.05
C SER A 105 15.00 -6.18 -5.07
N VAL A 106 13.99 -5.97 -5.92
CA VAL A 106 13.64 -6.91 -7.01
C VAL A 106 14.80 -7.02 -8.01
N ILE A 107 15.40 -5.90 -8.41
CA ILE A 107 16.55 -5.90 -9.33
C ILE A 107 17.73 -6.71 -8.76
N ARG A 108 18.00 -6.59 -7.46
CA ARG A 108 19.08 -7.37 -6.80
C ARG A 108 18.81 -8.88 -6.82
N ILE A 109 17.58 -9.29 -6.57
CA ILE A 109 17.19 -10.70 -6.59
C ILE A 109 17.36 -11.28 -8.01
N VAL A 110 16.88 -10.55 -9.03
CA VAL A 110 17.01 -10.97 -10.44
C VAL A 110 18.47 -11.07 -10.85
N LEU A 111 19.31 -10.09 -10.49
CA LEU A 111 20.75 -10.12 -10.78
C LEU A 111 21.45 -11.30 -10.11
N PHE A 112 21.10 -11.60 -8.85
CA PHE A 112 21.68 -12.72 -8.13
C PHE A 112 21.27 -14.06 -8.76
N ALA A 113 19.99 -14.22 -9.09
CA ALA A 113 19.49 -15.41 -9.79
C ALA A 113 20.19 -15.61 -11.15
N ALA A 114 20.40 -14.54 -11.92
CA ALA A 114 21.11 -14.60 -13.20
C ALA A 114 22.58 -15.03 -13.03
N LEU A 115 23.28 -14.52 -12.00
CA LEU A 115 24.66 -14.93 -11.69
C LEU A 115 24.76 -16.40 -11.30
N VAL A 116 23.85 -16.88 -10.46
CA VAL A 116 23.78 -18.31 -10.09
C VAL A 116 23.54 -19.18 -11.32
N LEU A 117 22.63 -18.77 -12.21
CA LEU A 117 22.35 -19.49 -13.45
C LEU A 117 23.59 -19.56 -14.36
N ALA A 118 24.30 -18.43 -14.52
CA ALA A 118 25.52 -18.38 -15.31
C ALA A 118 26.63 -19.29 -14.75
N ALA A 119 26.78 -19.34 -13.42
CA ALA A 119 27.73 -20.23 -12.76
C ALA A 119 27.39 -21.71 -12.97
N LEU A 120 26.11 -22.08 -12.92
CA LEU A 120 25.65 -23.45 -13.19
C LEU A 120 25.90 -23.86 -14.65
N VAL A 121 25.62 -22.97 -15.61
CA VAL A 121 25.90 -23.22 -17.04
C VAL A 121 27.40 -23.40 -17.27
N ALA A 122 28.25 -22.57 -16.67
CA ALA A 122 29.69 -22.70 -16.77
C ALA A 122 30.19 -24.03 -16.17
N ALA A 123 29.71 -24.41 -14.99
CA ALA A 123 30.06 -25.68 -14.35
C ALA A 123 29.63 -26.90 -15.19
N TRP A 124 28.43 -26.85 -15.77
CA TRP A 124 27.94 -27.90 -16.68
C TRP A 124 28.79 -28.02 -17.94
N ALA A 125 29.17 -26.90 -18.57
CA ALA A 125 30.02 -26.90 -19.76
C ALA A 125 31.44 -27.45 -19.50
N ILE A 126 31.96 -27.25 -18.29
CA ILE A 126 33.27 -27.80 -17.86
C ILE A 126 33.18 -29.31 -17.61
N LEU A 127 32.09 -29.78 -16.97
CA LEU A 127 31.91 -31.20 -16.63
C LEU A 127 31.43 -32.06 -17.80
N GLY A 128 30.68 -31.49 -18.74
CA GLY A 128 30.10 -32.21 -19.89
C GLY A 128 31.02 -32.34 -21.11
N ASN A 129 32.14 -31.62 -21.15
CA ASN A 129 33.16 -31.71 -22.21
C ASN A 129 34.42 -32.48 -21.78
N GLY A 130 34.37 -33.18 -20.65
CA GLY A 130 35.43 -34.03 -20.12
C GLY A 130 35.24 -35.51 -20.43
#